data_AF-A0A1S3QRD1-F1
#
_entry.id   AF-A0A1S3QRD1-F1
#
_cell.length_a   1.000
_cell.length_b   1.000
_cell.length_c   1.000
_cell.angle_alpha   90.00
_cell.angle_beta   90.00
_cell.angle_gamma   90.00
#
_symmetry.space_group_name_H-M   'P 1'
#
loop_
_entity.id
_entity.type
_entity.pdbx_description
1 polymer ?
#
loop_
_entity_poly.entity_id
_entity_poly.type
_entity_poly.pdbx_seq_one_letter_code
_entity_poly.pdbx_strand_id
1 'polypeptide(L)'
;EKEYFGLEFRHHTGSYVWLEQLKPLANQIKNTSDLFFRFIVKFFPPDPGQLQRGLTRYLFSLQIKQDLSTGSLTCNDNSAALLVSHILQSELGDYKEELDIHHLEMRRYVPNQEYLDHKIMKFHRKHRGHSPADSDVHLLEVARKLDMYGIRPHPAHDGEGMRLNLAVTHSGVLVFQGNTKINTFSWAKVRKLSFKRKHFLIKLHDQIG
;
A
#
# COMPACT_ATOMS: atom_id res chain seq x y z
N GLU A 1 4.58 3.11 17.91
CA GLU A 1 4.56 2.90 16.46
C GLU A 1 4.43 1.44 15.99
N LYS A 2 4.22 0.46 16.89
CA LYS A 2 3.91 -0.93 16.46
C LYS A 2 2.47 -1.09 15.97
N GLU A 3 1.60 -0.17 16.38
CA GLU A 3 0.17 -0.09 16.09
C GLU A 3 -0.14 0.00 14.60
N TYR A 4 0.79 0.47 13.76
CA TYR A 4 0.61 0.55 12.32
C TYR A 4 0.77 -0.80 11.60
N PHE A 5 1.32 -1.81 12.27
CA PHE A 5 1.71 -3.07 11.65
C PHE A 5 0.87 -4.24 12.14
N GLY A 6 0.82 -5.29 11.33
CA GLY A 6 0.18 -6.55 11.67
C GLY A 6 0.90 -7.73 11.06
N LEU A 7 0.50 -8.92 11.51
CA LEU A 7 0.87 -10.17 10.87
C LEU A 7 -0.32 -10.66 10.05
N GLU A 8 -0.07 -11.06 8.82
CA GLU A 8 -1.03 -11.81 8.01
C GLU A 8 -0.45 -13.15 7.60
N PHE A 9 -1.32 -14.12 7.37
CA PHE A 9 -0.94 -15.44 6.88
C PHE A 9 -1.88 -15.88 5.77
N ARG A 10 -1.41 -16.80 4.94
CA ARG A 10 -2.22 -17.35 3.85
C ARG A 10 -3.22 -18.34 4.43
N HIS A 11 -4.51 -18.02 4.31
CA HIS A 11 -5.59 -18.92 4.70
C HIS A 11 -5.71 -20.09 3.73
N HIS A 12 -6.35 -21.19 4.14
CA HIS A 12 -6.54 -22.37 3.30
C HIS A 12 -7.38 -22.10 2.03
N THR A 13 -8.13 -20.99 2.00
CA THR A 13 -8.84 -20.50 0.81
C THR A 13 -7.94 -19.76 -0.18
N GLY A 14 -6.65 -19.62 0.11
CA GLY A 14 -5.66 -18.94 -0.72
C GLY A 14 -5.52 -17.43 -0.46
N SER A 15 -6.49 -16.81 0.20
CA SER A 15 -6.47 -15.38 0.57
C SER A 15 -5.61 -15.13 1.81
N TYR A 16 -5.02 -13.94 1.91
CA TYR A 16 -4.36 -13.50 3.14
C TYR A 16 -5.37 -12.98 4.16
N VAL A 17 -5.17 -13.34 5.42
CA VAL A 17 -6.00 -12.90 6.55
C VAL A 17 -5.11 -12.41 7.68
N TRP A 18 -5.58 -11.40 8.40
CA TRP A 18 -4.87 -10.85 9.56
C TRP A 18 -4.94 -11.82 10.74
N LEU A 19 -3.80 -11.99 11.42
CA LEU A 19 -3.75 -12.66 12.71
C LEU A 19 -4.45 -11.80 13.78
N GLU A 20 -5.44 -12.36 14.45
CA GLU A 20 -6.17 -11.71 15.54
C GLU A 20 -5.39 -11.87 16.85
N GLN A 21 -4.82 -10.79 17.36
CA GLN A 21 -3.94 -10.81 18.55
C GLN A 21 -4.65 -11.25 19.84
N LEU A 22 -5.99 -11.10 19.90
CA LEU A 22 -6.79 -11.43 21.08
C LEU A 22 -7.34 -12.87 21.06
N LYS A 23 -7.18 -13.60 19.95
CA LYS A 23 -7.66 -14.97 19.84
C LYS A 23 -6.48 -15.95 19.94
N PRO A 24 -6.62 -17.10 20.62
CA PRO A 24 -5.58 -18.12 20.63
C PRO A 24 -5.17 -18.56 19.22
N LEU A 25 -3.88 -18.79 19.00
CA LEU A 25 -3.34 -19.19 17.69
C LEU A 25 -3.97 -20.48 17.18
N ALA A 26 -4.15 -21.46 18.07
CA ALA A 26 -4.76 -22.76 17.77
C ALA A 26 -6.20 -22.64 17.23
N ASN A 27 -6.91 -21.56 17.56
CA ASN A 27 -8.28 -21.33 17.08
C ASN A 27 -8.31 -20.68 15.68
N GLN A 28 -7.19 -20.12 15.24
CA GLN A 28 -7.06 -19.42 13.96
C GLN A 28 -6.35 -20.27 12.91
N ILE A 29 -5.48 -21.18 13.35
CA ILE A 29 -4.57 -21.91 12.50
C ILE A 29 -4.78 -23.41 12.70
N LYS A 30 -5.34 -24.04 11.68
CA LYS A 30 -5.69 -25.47 11.70
C LYS A 30 -4.55 -26.36 11.20
N ASN A 31 -3.70 -25.85 10.32
CA ASN A 31 -2.55 -26.58 9.78
C ASN A 31 -1.29 -25.70 9.87
N THR A 32 -0.22 -26.27 10.42
CA THR A 32 1.07 -25.60 10.65
C THR A 32 2.14 -26.04 9.65
N SER A 33 1.89 -27.03 8.79
CA SER A 33 2.93 -27.65 7.95
C SER A 33 3.62 -26.71 6.96
N ASP A 34 2.99 -25.59 6.61
CA ASP A 34 3.52 -24.57 5.68
C ASP A 34 3.14 -23.15 6.13
N LEU A 35 3.13 -22.92 7.44
CA LEU A 35 2.66 -21.67 8.01
C LEU A 35 3.72 -20.58 7.88
N PHE A 36 3.46 -19.59 7.03
CA PHE A 36 4.28 -18.39 6.89
C PHE A 36 3.48 -17.14 7.24
N PHE A 37 4.09 -16.26 8.05
CA PHE A 37 3.53 -14.96 8.40
C PHE A 37 4.27 -13.84 7.65
N ARG A 38 3.51 -12.86 7.19
CA ARG A 38 4.06 -11.61 6.65
C ARG A 38 3.85 -10.50 7.66
N PHE A 39 4.92 -9.79 7.99
CA PHE A 39 4.86 -8.54 8.74
C PHE A 39 4.62 -7.39 7.77
N ILE A 40 3.43 -6.78 7.84
CA ILE A 40 2.90 -5.87 6.83
C ILE A 40 2.29 -4.64 7.52
N VAL A 41 2.30 -3.50 6.84
CA VAL A 41 1.58 -2.30 7.31
C VAL A 41 0.07 -2.55 7.23
N LYS A 42 -0.60 -2.44 8.37
CA LYS A 42 -2.06 -2.62 8.52
C LYS A 42 -2.82 -1.29 8.46
N PHE A 43 -2.25 -0.23 9.03
CA PHE A 43 -2.89 1.09 9.07
C PHE A 43 -1.96 2.13 8.46
N PHE A 44 -2.38 2.72 7.34
CA PHE A 44 -1.65 3.79 6.66
C PHE A 44 -2.12 5.16 7.16
N PRO A 45 -1.26 5.95 7.83
CA PRO A 45 -1.62 7.29 8.27
C PRO A 45 -1.80 8.25 7.07
N PRO A 46 -2.62 9.30 7.19
CA PRO A 46 -2.76 10.33 6.15
C PRO A 46 -1.45 11.10 5.88
N ASP A 47 -0.65 11.27 6.93
CA ASP A 47 0.58 12.03 6.91
C ASP A 47 1.73 11.17 7.46
N PRO A 48 2.67 10.72 6.61
CA PRO A 48 3.87 10.02 7.02
C PRO A 48 4.76 10.80 7.98
N GLY A 49 4.63 12.14 8.03
CA GLY A 49 5.29 12.98 9.03
C GLY A 49 4.87 12.68 10.48
N GLN A 50 3.75 11.97 10.68
CA GLN A 50 3.35 11.47 11.99
C GLN A 50 4.27 10.36 12.51
N LEU A 51 5.02 9.69 11.61
CA LEU A 51 5.95 8.63 11.97
C LEU A 51 7.21 9.26 12.58
N GLN A 52 7.42 9.06 13.87
CA GLN A 52 8.50 9.66 14.65
C GLN A 52 9.83 8.92 14.47
N ARG A 53 9.80 7.58 14.42
CA ARG A 53 11.03 6.77 14.38
C ARG A 53 11.50 6.52 12.96
N GLY A 54 12.81 6.68 12.72
CA GLY A 54 13.44 6.36 11.43
C GLY A 54 13.17 4.93 10.97
N LEU A 55 13.25 3.96 11.89
CA LEU A 55 12.92 2.55 11.60
C LEU A 55 11.47 2.38 11.09
N THR A 56 10.51 3.12 11.65
CA THR A 56 9.12 3.03 11.22
C THR A 56 8.98 3.55 9.79
N ARG A 57 9.60 4.70 9.47
CA ARG A 57 9.60 5.26 8.11
C ARG A 57 10.23 4.30 7.10
N TYR A 58 11.35 3.68 7.45
CA TYR A 58 12.00 2.66 6.65
C TYR A 58 11.10 1.43 6.40
N LEU A 59 10.41 0.92 7.42
CA LEU A 59 9.47 -0.20 7.24
C LEU A 59 8.30 0.17 6.33
N PHE A 60 7.82 1.41 6.39
CA PHE A 60 6.83 1.92 5.45
C PHE A 60 7.37 2.06 4.03
N SER A 61 8.62 2.51 3.84
CA SER A 61 9.22 2.60 2.50
C SER A 61 9.39 1.22 1.86
N LEU A 62 9.76 0.20 2.64
CA LEU A 62 9.77 -1.20 2.22
C LEU A 62 8.37 -1.71 1.82
N GLN A 63 7.33 -1.32 2.57
CA GLN A 63 5.96 -1.67 2.19
C GLN A 63 5.57 -1.04 0.84
N ILE A 64 5.90 0.23 0.62
CA ILE A 64 5.63 0.91 -0.66
C ILE A 64 6.40 0.25 -1.81
N LYS A 65 7.66 -0.11 -1.59
CA LYS A 65 8.46 -0.88 -2.55
C LYS A 65 7.78 -2.20 -2.91
N GLN A 66 7.28 -2.95 -1.92
CA GLN A 66 6.56 -4.20 -2.13
C GLN A 66 5.23 -3.97 -2.88
N ASP A 67 4.50 -2.92 -2.54
CA ASP A 67 3.22 -2.61 -3.18
C ASP A 67 3.41 -2.20 -4.65
N LEU A 68 4.49 -1.49 -4.97
CA LEU A 68 4.87 -1.17 -6.36
C LEU A 68 5.20 -2.43 -7.16
N SER A 69 6.06 -3.31 -6.62
CA SER A 69 6.52 -4.49 -7.36
C SER A 69 5.42 -5.52 -7.58
N THR A 70 4.47 -5.62 -6.66
CA THR A 70 3.29 -6.49 -6.77
C THR A 70 2.15 -5.88 -7.60
N GLY A 71 2.25 -4.60 -7.97
CA GLY A 71 1.18 -3.87 -8.67
C GLY A 71 0.00 -3.49 -7.78
N SER A 72 0.14 -3.58 -6.45
CA SER A 72 -0.88 -3.15 -5.49
C SER A 72 -0.98 -1.62 -5.40
N LEU A 73 0.14 -0.92 -5.57
CA LEU A 73 0.20 0.55 -5.67
C LEU A 73 0.32 0.96 -7.14
N THR A 74 -0.82 1.07 -7.82
CA THR A 74 -0.85 1.56 -9.20
C THR A 74 -0.78 3.09 -9.25
N CYS A 75 0.00 3.63 -10.19
CA CYS A 75 0.13 5.06 -10.43
C CYS A 75 0.60 5.31 -11.87
N ASN A 76 0.69 6.59 -12.27
CA ASN A 76 1.22 6.94 -13.58
C ASN A 76 2.75 6.70 -13.66
N ASP A 77 3.26 6.57 -14.88
CA ASP A 77 4.68 6.29 -15.15
C ASP A 77 5.66 7.31 -14.54
N ASN A 78 5.28 8.58 -14.43
CA ASN A 78 6.14 9.60 -13.83
C ASN A 78 6.26 9.38 -12.31
N SER A 79 5.14 9.14 -11.64
CA SER A 79 5.11 8.82 -10.21
C SER A 79 5.84 7.51 -9.91
N ALA A 80 5.62 6.47 -10.73
CA ALA A 80 6.30 5.18 -10.60
C ALA A 80 7.83 5.36 -10.71
N ALA A 81 8.30 6.02 -11.76
CA ALA A 81 9.73 6.26 -11.95
C ALA A 81 10.34 7.11 -10.83
N LEU A 82 9.63 8.13 -10.35
CA LEU A 82 10.08 8.96 -9.23
C LEU A 82 10.19 8.15 -7.93
N LEU A 83 9.20 7.32 -7.61
CA LEU A 83 9.24 6.46 -6.43
C LEU A 83 10.43 5.50 -6.49
N VAL A 84 10.62 4.81 -7.63
CA VAL A 84 11.75 3.88 -7.80
C VAL A 84 13.09 4.61 -7.68
N SER A 85 13.21 5.84 -8.19
CA SER A 85 14.44 6.61 -8.05
C SER A 85 14.83 6.93 -6.60
N HIS A 86 13.84 7.13 -5.71
CA HIS A 86 14.11 7.29 -4.28
C HIS A 86 14.51 5.96 -3.62
N ILE A 87 13.94 4.83 -4.08
CA ILE A 87 14.37 3.49 -3.64
C ILE A 87 15.83 3.25 -4.04
N LEU A 88 16.22 3.59 -5.27
CA LEU A 88 17.61 3.47 -5.72
C LEU A 88 18.55 4.33 -4.87
N GLN A 89 18.22 5.60 -4.64
CA GLN A 89 19.04 6.48 -3.81
C GLN A 89 19.21 5.91 -2.38
N SER A 90 18.16 5.31 -1.81
CA SER A 90 18.24 4.68 -0.49
C SER A 90 19.10 3.41 -0.47
N GLU A 91 19.11 2.62 -1.54
CA GLU A 91 19.80 1.32 -1.59
C GLU A 91 21.25 1.42 -2.12
N LEU A 92 21.49 2.33 -3.06
CA LEU A 92 22.75 2.45 -3.81
C LEU A 92 23.55 3.71 -3.45
N GLY A 93 22.91 4.71 -2.84
CA GLY A 93 23.47 6.05 -2.69
C GLY A 93 23.44 6.82 -4.02
N ASP A 94 24.36 7.77 -4.20
CA ASP A 94 24.38 8.64 -5.37
C ASP A 94 24.51 7.87 -6.70
N TYR A 95 23.75 8.34 -7.69
CA TYR A 95 23.71 7.83 -9.07
C TYR A 95 25.09 7.52 -9.67
N LYS A 96 25.23 6.32 -10.23
CA LYS A 96 26.36 5.89 -11.07
C LYS A 96 25.82 5.09 -12.24
N GLU A 97 26.06 5.53 -13.46
CA GLU A 97 25.40 5.00 -14.67
C GLU A 97 25.49 3.49 -14.81
N GLU A 98 26.69 2.92 -14.77
CA GLU A 98 26.89 1.46 -14.91
C GLU A 98 26.24 0.67 -13.76
N LEU A 99 26.31 1.18 -12.52
CA LEU A 99 25.73 0.53 -11.35
C LEU A 99 24.20 0.52 -11.41
N ASP A 100 23.60 1.65 -11.78
CA ASP A 100 22.16 1.82 -11.92
C ASP A 100 21.58 0.90 -13.01
N ILE A 101 22.22 0.87 -14.18
CA ILE A 101 21.81 0.01 -15.31
C ILE A 101 21.82 -1.45 -14.85
N HIS A 102 22.96 -1.91 -14.32
CA HIS A 102 23.10 -3.29 -13.88
C HIS A 102 22.09 -3.65 -12.78
N HIS A 103 21.83 -2.73 -11.85
CA HIS A 103 20.90 -2.97 -10.76
C HIS A 103 19.44 -3.05 -11.22
N LEU A 104 19.03 -2.20 -12.17
CA LEU A 104 17.70 -2.23 -12.77
C LEU A 104 17.49 -3.48 -13.65
N GLU A 105 18.53 -4.00 -14.30
CA GLU A 105 18.46 -5.29 -15.02
C GLU A 105 18.23 -6.47 -14.05
N MET A 106 18.85 -6.42 -12.87
CA MET A 106 18.82 -7.52 -11.89
C MET A 106 17.61 -7.48 -10.95
N ARG A 107 16.95 -6.32 -10.79
CA ARG A 107 15.84 -6.15 -9.84
C ARG A 107 14.64 -5.44 -10.47
N ARG A 108 13.46 -6.04 -10.30
CA ARG A 108 12.19 -5.48 -10.74
C ARG A 108 11.46 -4.78 -9.58
N TYR A 109 11.26 -3.47 -9.71
CA TYR A 109 10.56 -2.60 -8.78
C TYR A 109 9.12 -2.29 -9.22
N VAL A 110 8.84 -2.33 -10.53
CA VAL A 110 7.50 -2.10 -11.11
C VAL A 110 7.25 -3.05 -12.29
N PRO A 111 5.97 -3.36 -12.61
CA PRO A 111 5.65 -4.32 -13.68
C PRO A 111 6.14 -3.92 -15.08
N ASN A 112 6.24 -2.64 -15.41
CA ASN A 112 6.64 -2.12 -16.73
C ASN A 112 8.01 -1.40 -16.70
N GLN A 113 8.91 -1.85 -15.83
CA GLN A 113 10.16 -1.15 -15.50
C GLN A 113 11.04 -0.82 -16.71
N GLU A 114 11.16 -1.74 -17.67
CA GLU A 114 12.07 -1.60 -18.81
C GLU A 114 11.75 -0.35 -19.66
N TYR A 115 10.48 0.06 -19.70
CA TYR A 115 10.04 1.29 -20.38
C TYR A 115 10.33 2.58 -19.57
N LEU A 116 10.64 2.41 -18.28
CA LEU A 116 10.82 3.49 -17.31
C LEU A 116 12.28 3.71 -16.91
N ASP A 117 13.20 2.80 -17.22
CA ASP A 117 14.60 2.84 -16.76
C ASP A 117 15.29 4.18 -17.04
N HIS A 118 15.20 4.71 -18.26
CA HIS A 118 15.73 6.03 -18.60
C HIS A 118 15.15 7.16 -17.72
N LYS A 119 13.87 7.07 -17.38
CA LYS A 119 13.18 8.05 -16.54
C LYS A 119 13.58 7.89 -15.07
N ILE A 120 13.71 6.66 -14.58
CA ILE A 120 14.18 6.32 -13.23
C ILE A 120 15.58 6.90 -13.02
N MET A 121 16.52 6.58 -13.91
CA MET A 121 17.90 7.09 -13.85
C MET A 121 17.95 8.62 -13.93
N LYS A 122 17.11 9.24 -14.78
CA LYS A 122 17.01 10.70 -14.87
C LYS A 122 16.58 11.35 -13.56
N PHE A 123 15.67 10.72 -12.80
CA PHE A 123 15.31 11.22 -11.47
C PHE A 123 16.40 10.92 -10.44
N HIS A 124 17.01 9.74 -10.47
CA HIS A 124 18.06 9.36 -9.51
C HIS A 124 19.25 10.33 -9.54
N ARG A 125 19.67 10.79 -10.73
CA ARG A 125 20.69 11.85 -10.91
C ARG A 125 20.42 13.13 -10.10
N LYS A 126 19.16 13.43 -9.78
CA LYS A 126 18.76 14.65 -9.06
C LYS A 126 18.79 14.50 -7.54
N HIS A 127 18.94 13.28 -7.01
CA HIS A 127 18.87 13.00 -5.57
C HIS A 127 20.23 12.99 -4.88
N ARG A 128 21.27 13.47 -5.57
CA ARG A 128 22.65 13.47 -5.09
C ARG A 128 22.77 14.08 -3.69
N GLY A 129 23.43 13.36 -2.79
CA GLY A 129 23.67 13.78 -1.41
C GLY A 129 22.51 13.49 -0.45
N HIS A 130 21.37 12.96 -0.92
CA HIS A 130 20.32 12.50 -0.02
C HIS A 130 20.76 11.23 0.71
N SER A 131 20.57 11.21 2.03
CA SER A 131 20.78 9.99 2.82
C SER A 131 19.66 8.97 2.55
N PRO A 132 19.83 7.70 2.96
CA PRO A 132 18.74 6.73 2.93
C PRO A 132 17.50 7.20 3.70
N ALA A 133 17.70 7.84 4.87
CA ALA A 133 16.59 8.35 5.68
C ALA A 133 15.82 9.49 4.98
N ASP A 134 16.51 10.38 4.26
CA ASP A 134 15.85 11.44 3.48
C ASP A 134 15.11 10.84 2.28
N SER A 135 15.68 9.81 1.67
CA SER A 135 15.08 9.10 0.53
C SER A 135 13.80 8.38 0.94
N ASP A 136 13.78 7.74 2.11
CA ASP A 136 12.57 7.15 2.70
C ASP A 136 11.48 8.21 2.92
N VAL A 137 11.83 9.38 3.46
CA VAL A 137 10.87 10.48 3.68
C VAL A 137 10.29 10.96 2.35
N HIS A 138 11.14 11.24 1.36
CA HIS A 138 10.68 11.71 0.05
C HIS A 138 9.79 10.67 -0.66
N LEU A 139 10.15 9.40 -0.57
CA LEU A 139 9.36 8.30 -1.11
C LEU A 139 7.95 8.28 -0.50
N LEU A 140 7.84 8.40 0.84
CA LEU A 140 6.54 8.44 1.52
C LEU A 140 5.73 9.69 1.17
N GLU A 141 6.40 10.85 0.99
CA GLU A 141 5.77 12.10 0.56
C GLU A 141 5.17 12.04 -0.84
N VAL A 142 5.82 11.31 -1.76
CA VAL A 142 5.27 11.04 -3.09
C VAL A 142 4.15 10.02 -2.99
N ALA A 143 4.37 8.91 -2.27
CA ALA A 143 3.43 7.81 -2.20
C ALA A 143 2.07 8.23 -1.60
N ARG A 144 2.05 9.03 -0.53
CA ARG A 144 0.82 9.45 0.16
C ARG A 144 -0.16 10.24 -0.73
N LYS A 145 0.34 10.82 -1.82
CA LYS A 145 -0.46 11.62 -2.77
C LYS A 145 -1.15 10.75 -3.82
N LEU A 146 -0.84 9.45 -3.87
CA LEU A 146 -1.42 8.52 -4.82
C LEU A 146 -2.77 8.02 -4.33
N ASP A 147 -3.75 7.92 -5.24
CA ASP A 147 -5.09 7.40 -4.90
C ASP A 147 -5.08 5.97 -4.36
N MET A 148 -4.08 5.18 -4.77
CA MET A 148 -3.93 3.78 -4.38
C MET A 148 -3.04 3.58 -3.14
N TYR A 149 -2.62 4.67 -2.48
CA TYR A 149 -1.82 4.62 -1.26
C TYR A 149 -2.55 3.90 -0.12
N GLY A 150 -1.98 2.80 0.35
CA GLY A 150 -2.56 1.97 1.43
C GLY A 150 -3.88 1.29 1.06
N ILE A 151 -4.27 1.30 -0.22
CA ILE A 151 -5.51 0.68 -0.68
C ILE A 151 -5.33 -0.84 -0.79
N ARG A 152 -6.28 -1.57 -0.22
CA ARG A 152 -6.44 -3.03 -0.36
C ARG A 152 -7.88 -3.29 -0.81
N PRO A 153 -8.14 -3.45 -2.12
CA PRO A 153 -9.49 -3.55 -2.65
C PRO A 153 -10.14 -4.90 -2.33
N HIS A 154 -11.42 -4.86 -1.97
CA HIS A 154 -12.29 -6.01 -1.79
C HIS A 154 -13.37 -6.01 -2.87
N PRO A 155 -13.37 -6.98 -3.80
CA PRO A 155 -14.36 -7.06 -4.85
C PRO A 155 -15.79 -7.14 -4.31
N ALA A 156 -16.69 -6.35 -4.89
CA ALA A 156 -18.09 -6.28 -4.53
C ALA A 156 -18.96 -6.00 -5.77
N HIS A 157 -20.28 -6.08 -5.58
CA HIS A 157 -21.26 -5.60 -6.53
C HIS A 157 -22.23 -4.66 -5.81
N ASP A 158 -22.72 -3.64 -6.49
CA ASP A 158 -23.80 -2.81 -5.97
C ASP A 158 -25.18 -3.48 -6.17
N GLY A 159 -26.25 -2.75 -5.85
CA GLY A 159 -27.62 -3.22 -6.02
C GLY A 159 -28.04 -3.44 -7.47
N GLU A 160 -27.32 -2.86 -8.44
CA GLU A 160 -27.57 -2.97 -9.88
C GLU A 160 -26.69 -4.03 -10.54
N GLY A 161 -25.79 -4.68 -9.79
CA GLY A 161 -24.88 -5.71 -10.28
C GLY A 161 -23.59 -5.17 -10.90
N MET A 162 -23.32 -3.86 -10.79
CA MET A 162 -22.07 -3.28 -11.27
C MET A 162 -20.90 -3.77 -10.42
N ARG A 163 -19.84 -4.22 -11.08
CA ARG A 163 -18.61 -4.67 -10.42
C ARG A 163 -17.85 -3.48 -9.84
N LEU A 164 -17.58 -3.54 -8.55
CA LEU A 164 -16.89 -2.51 -7.78
C LEU A 164 -15.83 -3.13 -6.88
N ASN A 165 -14.97 -2.28 -6.34
CA ASN A 165 -14.06 -2.63 -5.25
C ASN A 165 -14.33 -1.71 -4.06
N LEU A 166 -14.48 -2.29 -2.88
CA LEU A 166 -14.54 -1.56 -1.62
C LEU A 166 -13.16 -1.53 -0.97
N ALA A 167 -12.79 -0.41 -0.38
CA ALA A 167 -11.59 -0.30 0.43
C ALA A 167 -11.87 0.55 1.67
N VAL A 168 -10.94 0.55 2.62
CA VAL A 168 -11.03 1.34 3.84
C VAL A 168 -9.72 2.08 4.07
N THR A 169 -9.81 3.34 4.49
CA THR A 169 -8.65 4.15 4.90
C THR A 169 -8.98 4.95 6.16
N HIS A 170 -8.03 5.79 6.60
CA HIS A 170 -8.25 6.75 7.69
C HIS A 170 -9.44 7.70 7.42
N SER A 171 -9.83 7.94 6.15
CA SER A 171 -10.88 8.91 5.82
C SER A 171 -12.29 8.30 5.78
N GLY A 172 -12.41 6.99 5.54
CA GLY A 172 -13.71 6.34 5.40
C GLY A 172 -13.68 5.01 4.66
N VAL A 173 -14.86 4.60 4.20
CA VAL A 173 -15.03 3.51 3.23
C VAL A 173 -15.02 4.10 1.83
N LEU A 174 -14.21 3.54 0.94
CA LEU A 174 -14.02 3.99 -0.43
C LEU A 174 -14.65 3.00 -1.39
N VAL A 175 -15.15 3.52 -2.50
CA VAL A 175 -15.69 2.74 -3.60
C VAL A 175 -14.91 3.05 -4.85
N PHE A 176 -14.44 2.00 -5.53
CA PHE A 176 -13.67 2.07 -6.76
C PHE A 176 -14.37 1.30 -7.87
N GLN A 177 -14.29 1.83 -9.09
CA GLN A 177 -14.59 1.12 -10.32
C GLN A 177 -13.28 0.92 -11.08
N GLY A 178 -12.82 -0.33 -11.20
CA GLY A 178 -11.43 -0.59 -11.58
C GLY A 178 -10.46 0.00 -10.55
N ASN A 179 -9.53 0.84 -11.02
CA ASN A 179 -8.60 1.62 -10.17
C ASN A 179 -9.05 3.08 -9.96
N THR A 180 -10.22 3.47 -10.46
CA THR A 180 -10.75 4.83 -10.32
C THR A 180 -11.65 4.91 -9.09
N LYS A 181 -11.30 5.79 -8.16
CA LYS A 181 -12.12 6.08 -6.98
C LYS A 181 -13.38 6.83 -7.41
N ILE A 182 -14.56 6.24 -7.18
CA ILE A 182 -15.86 6.84 -7.56
C ILE A 182 -16.61 7.45 -6.37
N ASN A 183 -16.35 7.00 -5.14
CA ASN A 183 -17.03 7.55 -3.96
C ASN A 183 -16.19 7.37 -2.69
N THR A 184 -16.50 8.19 -1.67
CA THR A 184 -15.97 8.07 -0.31
C THR A 184 -17.06 8.33 0.71
N PHE A 185 -17.38 7.31 1.49
CA PHE A 185 -18.23 7.42 2.68
C PHE A 185 -17.35 7.76 3.88
N SER A 186 -17.21 9.07 4.15
CA SER A 186 -16.40 9.52 5.28
C SER A 186 -16.96 9.01 6.62
N TRP A 187 -16.08 8.81 7.60
CA TRP A 187 -16.51 8.32 8.91
C TRP A 187 -17.61 9.19 9.55
N ALA A 188 -17.55 10.51 9.36
CA ALA A 188 -18.59 11.44 9.84
C ALA A 188 -19.98 11.19 9.22
N LYS A 189 -20.04 10.63 8.01
CA LYS A 189 -21.29 10.29 7.32
C LYS A 189 -21.78 8.89 7.67
N VAL A 190 -20.91 7.99 8.14
CA VAL A 190 -21.23 6.59 8.41
C VAL A 190 -21.81 6.43 9.81
N ARG A 191 -23.10 6.08 9.90
CA ARG A 191 -23.81 5.80 11.15
C ARG A 191 -23.56 4.38 11.65
N LYS A 192 -23.55 3.39 10.75
CA LYS A 192 -23.35 1.98 11.10
C LYS A 192 -22.80 1.19 9.92
N LEU A 193 -21.80 0.34 10.18
CA LEU A 193 -21.39 -0.73 9.30
C LEU A 193 -21.95 -2.06 9.79
N SER A 194 -22.46 -2.88 8.88
CA SER A 194 -22.95 -4.22 9.20
C SER A 194 -22.84 -5.14 8.00
N PHE A 195 -22.95 -6.44 8.21
CA PHE A 195 -23.01 -7.41 7.13
C PHE A 195 -24.05 -8.49 7.43
N LYS A 196 -24.66 -9.05 6.39
CA LYS A 196 -25.56 -10.20 6.47
C LYS A 196 -25.20 -11.17 5.34
N ARG A 197 -24.69 -12.35 5.70
CA ARG A 197 -24.14 -13.32 4.73
C ARG A 197 -23.09 -12.65 3.84
N LYS A 198 -23.37 -12.50 2.54
CA LYS A 198 -22.49 -11.89 1.53
C LYS A 198 -22.78 -10.41 1.28
N HIS A 199 -23.74 -9.81 1.98
CA HIS A 199 -24.10 -8.40 1.81
C HIS A 199 -23.41 -7.54 2.87
N PHE A 200 -22.65 -6.54 2.42
CA PHE A 200 -22.10 -5.49 3.27
C PHE A 200 -23.01 -4.26 3.20
N LEU A 201 -23.40 -3.71 4.36
CA LEU A 201 -24.35 -2.61 4.46
C LEU A 201 -23.69 -1.42 5.17
N ILE A 202 -23.70 -0.27 4.48
CA ILE A 202 -23.25 1.01 5.01
C ILE A 202 -24.48 1.87 5.27
N LYS A 203 -24.85 2.06 6.54
CA LYS A 203 -25.92 2.99 6.92
C LYS A 203 -25.32 4.36 7.14
N LEU A 204 -25.82 5.37 6.44
CA LEU A 204 -25.41 6.77 6.60
C LEU A 204 -26.26 7.48 7.66
N HIS A 205 -25.74 8.60 8.16
CA HIS A 205 -26.56 9.56 8.89
C HIS A 205 -27.56 10.22 7.94
N ASP A 206 -28.77 10.48 8.43
CA ASP A 206 -29.76 11.25 7.67
C ASP A 206 -29.21 12.66 7.46
N GLN A 207 -29.26 13.18 6.23
CA GLN A 207 -28.90 14.58 6.01
C GLN A 207 -29.97 15.43 6.69
N ILE A 208 -29.57 16.19 7.72
CA ILE A 208 -30.41 17.26 8.23
C ILE A 208 -30.45 18.29 7.11
N GLY A 209 -31.59 18.38 6.43
CA GLY A 209 -31.84 19.36 5.38
C GLY A 209 -31.89 20.78 5.92
#